data_AF-A0A1B4XGB3-F1
#
_entry.id   AF-A0A1B4XGB3-F1
#
_cell.length_a   1.000
_cell.length_b   1.000
_cell.length_c   1.000
_cell.angle_alpha   90.00
_cell.angle_beta   90.00
_cell.angle_gamma   90.00
#
_symmetry.space_group_name_H-M   'P 1'
#
loop_
_entity.id
_entity.type
_entity.pdbx_description
1 polymer ?
#
loop_
_entity_poly.entity_id
_entity_poly.type
_entity_poly.pdbx_seq_one_letter_code
_entity_poly.pdbx_strand_id
1 'polypeptide(L)'
;MKQALRSNNAVRGFTLIEVLVVVVILSILAALIVPRIMDRPDQARIIAAKSDIQAITNALKLYRLDNGVYPTTEQGLQALTKKPETGEIPRNWKSSGYLDRLPKDPWKNDYQYLNPGLQGEIDVFSYGADGQPGGDGINADIGSWNLDY
;
A
#
# COMPACT_ATOMS: atom_id res chain seq x y z
N MET A 1 -1.07 -81.42 -18.46
CA MET A 1 -0.84 -79.96 -18.56
C MET A 1 -1.20 -79.32 -17.23
N LYS A 2 -0.30 -78.50 -16.68
CA LYS A 2 -0.30 -77.97 -15.30
C LYS A 2 -1.50 -77.05 -15.02
N GLN A 3 -2.26 -77.30 -13.95
CA GLN A 3 -3.20 -76.33 -13.41
C GLN A 3 -2.42 -75.23 -12.67
N ALA A 4 -2.60 -73.98 -13.07
CA ALA A 4 -1.99 -72.81 -12.45
C ALA A 4 -2.79 -72.42 -11.19
N LEU A 5 -2.13 -72.44 -10.03
CA LEU A 5 -2.67 -71.95 -8.77
C LEU A 5 -2.80 -70.42 -8.84
N ARG A 6 -4.05 -69.91 -8.87
CA ARG A 6 -4.33 -68.48 -8.69
C ARG A 6 -4.05 -68.10 -7.25
N SER A 7 -2.97 -67.36 -7.01
CA SER A 7 -2.69 -66.71 -5.74
C SER A 7 -3.71 -65.60 -5.50
N ASN A 8 -4.60 -65.81 -4.54
CA ASN A 8 -5.57 -64.81 -4.14
C ASN A 8 -4.86 -63.83 -3.19
N ASN A 9 -4.35 -62.72 -3.71
CA ASN A 9 -3.87 -61.63 -2.87
C ASN A 9 -5.06 -61.03 -2.14
N ALA A 10 -5.27 -61.46 -0.89
CA ALA A 10 -6.26 -60.86 -0.01
C ALA A 10 -5.87 -59.39 0.22
N VAL A 11 -6.67 -58.48 -0.34
CA VAL A 11 -6.56 -57.06 -0.06
C VAL A 11 -6.90 -56.88 1.42
N ARG A 12 -5.90 -56.57 2.25
CA ARG A 12 -6.12 -56.22 3.65
C ARG A 12 -6.80 -54.85 3.69
N GLY A 13 -8.00 -54.80 4.28
CA GLY A 13 -8.69 -53.55 4.57
C GLY A 13 -8.10 -52.84 5.79
N PHE A 14 -8.34 -51.54 5.88
CA PHE A 14 -7.93 -50.73 7.04
C PHE A 14 -8.70 -51.13 8.29
N THR A 15 -8.04 -51.03 9.44
CA THR A 15 -8.67 -51.22 10.75
C THR A 15 -9.35 -49.93 11.23
N LEU A 16 -10.37 -50.07 12.08
CA LEU A 16 -11.05 -48.92 12.70
C LEU A 16 -10.08 -48.04 13.51
N ILE A 17 -9.07 -48.66 14.13
CA ILE A 17 -8.09 -47.95 14.94
C ILE A 17 -7.13 -47.11 14.09
N GLU A 18 -6.75 -47.57 12.90
CA GLU A 18 -5.94 -46.77 11.96
C GLU A 18 -6.68 -45.51 11.52
N VAL A 19 -7.96 -45.63 11.20
CA VAL A 19 -8.78 -44.47 10.81
C VAL A 19 -8.95 -43.49 11.99
N LEU A 20 -9.14 -44.01 13.21
CA LEU A 20 -9.27 -43.19 14.41
C LEU A 20 -8.01 -42.35 14.67
N VAL A 21 -6.83 -42.98 14.61
CA VAL A 21 -5.56 -42.30 14.83
C VAL A 21 -5.32 -41.20 13.78
N VAL A 22 -5.64 -41.47 12.52
CA VAL A 22 -5.50 -40.49 11.43
C VAL A 22 -6.39 -39.27 11.67
N VAL A 23 -7.65 -39.46 12.04
CA VAL A 23 -8.59 -38.35 12.30
C VAL A 23 -8.14 -37.50 13.50
N VAL A 24 -7.59 -38.12 14.55
CA VAL A 24 -7.04 -37.40 15.70
C VAL A 24 -5.84 -36.54 15.30
N ILE A 25 -4.90 -37.07 14.52
CA ILE A 25 -3.73 -36.32 14.05
C ILE A 25 -4.17 -35.16 13.13
N LEU A 26 -5.11 -35.41 12.21
CA LEU A 26 -5.63 -34.36 11.32
C LEU A 26 -6.34 -33.25 12.10
N SER A 27 -7.06 -33.59 13.18
CA SER A 27 -7.74 -32.61 14.04
C SER A 27 -6.75 -31.71 14.79
N ILE A 28 -5.65 -32.29 15.28
CA ILE A 28 -4.56 -31.53 15.94
C ILE A 28 -3.85 -30.63 14.92
N LEU A 29 -3.52 -31.17 13.74
CA LEU A 29 -2.85 -30.41 12.69
C LEU A 29 -3.71 -29.24 12.19
N ALA A 30 -5.03 -29.45 12.04
CA ALA A 30 -5.95 -28.40 11.64
C ALA A 30 -5.97 -27.23 12.64
N ALA A 31 -5.83 -27.50 13.94
CA ALA A 31 -5.80 -26.46 14.97
C ALA A 31 -4.51 -25.62 14.97
N LEU A 32 -3.41 -26.14 14.42
CA LEU A 32 -2.10 -25.47 14.43
C LEU A 32 -1.87 -24.58 13.20
N ILE A 33 -2.69 -24.68 12.16
CA ILE A 33 -2.55 -23.88 10.95
C ILE A 33 -3.26 -22.54 11.17
N VAL A 34 -2.55 -21.60 11.80
CA VAL A 34 -2.92 -20.18 11.77
C VAL A 34 -2.13 -19.52 10.63
N PRO A 35 -2.74 -19.17 9.49
CA PRO A 35 -2.04 -18.41 8.46
C PRO A 35 -1.75 -16.99 8.96
N ARG A 36 -0.52 -16.71 9.40
CA ARG A 36 -0.03 -15.34 9.69
C ARG A 36 0.36 -14.62 8.40
N ILE A 37 -0.63 -14.23 7.60
CA ILE A 37 -0.39 -13.58 6.28
C ILE A 37 -0.77 -12.08 6.29
N MET A 38 -1.40 -11.56 7.36
CA MET A 38 -1.99 -10.22 7.31
C MET A 38 -1.01 -9.04 7.43
N ASP A 39 0.16 -9.16 8.08
CA ASP A 39 0.91 -7.94 8.50
C ASP A 39 1.92 -7.39 7.47
N ARG A 40 2.37 -8.19 6.51
CA ARG A 40 3.40 -7.77 5.54
C ARG A 40 2.91 -6.79 4.46
N PRO A 41 1.69 -6.94 3.91
CA PRO A 41 1.18 -6.00 2.92
C PRO A 41 1.03 -4.58 3.50
N ASP A 42 0.67 -4.46 4.76
CA ASP A 42 0.30 -3.17 5.37
C ASP A 42 1.53 -2.29 5.63
N GLN A 43 2.63 -2.87 6.12
CA GLN A 43 3.89 -2.14 6.25
C GLN A 43 4.44 -1.69 4.90
N ALA A 44 4.31 -2.54 3.87
CA ALA A 44 4.75 -2.19 2.51
C ALA A 44 3.93 -1.02 1.94
N ARG A 45 2.63 -0.96 2.23
CA ARG A 45 1.78 0.18 1.87
C ARG A 45 2.24 1.45 2.55
N ILE A 46 2.47 1.44 3.87
CA ILE A 46 2.94 2.62 4.61
C ILE A 46 4.27 3.13 4.02
N ILE A 47 5.22 2.25 3.73
CA ILE A 47 6.51 2.62 3.11
C ILE A 47 6.30 3.22 1.71
N ALA A 48 5.43 2.62 0.89
CA ALA A 48 5.11 3.16 -0.42
C ALA A 48 4.50 4.56 -0.33
N ALA A 49 3.56 4.78 0.61
CA ALA A 49 2.97 6.10 0.84
C ALA A 49 4.02 7.15 1.24
N LYS A 50 4.92 6.81 2.18
CA LYS A 50 6.03 7.69 2.57
C LYS A 50 6.93 8.04 1.38
N SER A 51 7.26 7.05 0.54
CA SER A 51 8.08 7.25 -0.65
C SER A 51 7.42 8.18 -1.67
N ASP A 52 6.13 8.01 -1.92
CA ASP A 52 5.37 8.87 -2.83
C ASP A 52 5.29 10.31 -2.30
N ILE A 53 4.99 10.48 -1.01
CA ILE A 53 4.94 11.80 -0.36
C ILE A 53 6.29 12.50 -0.48
N GLN A 54 7.40 11.78 -0.30
CA GLN A 54 8.74 12.32 -0.49
C GLN A 54 8.98 12.77 -1.95
N ALA A 55 8.56 11.96 -2.92
CA ALA A 55 8.69 12.29 -4.34
C ALA A 55 7.85 13.53 -4.71
N ILE A 56 6.61 13.61 -4.25
CA ILE A 56 5.72 14.76 -4.44
C ILE A 56 6.32 16.02 -3.79
N THR A 57 6.79 15.90 -2.55
CA THR A 57 7.41 17.02 -1.81
C THR A 57 8.64 17.55 -2.55
N ASN A 58 9.46 16.67 -3.12
CA ASN A 58 10.62 17.06 -3.92
C ASN A 58 10.20 17.76 -5.22
N ALA A 59 9.15 17.28 -5.89
CA ALA A 59 8.60 17.94 -7.07
C ALA A 59 8.03 19.35 -6.75
N LEU A 60 7.36 19.51 -5.59
CA LEU A 60 6.90 20.82 -5.11
C LEU A 60 8.08 21.77 -4.84
N LYS A 61 9.16 21.27 -4.24
CA LYS A 61 10.38 22.07 -4.03
C LYS A 61 10.99 22.55 -5.34
N LEU A 62 11.02 21.70 -6.36
CA LEU A 62 11.46 22.09 -7.71
C LEU A 62 10.51 23.10 -8.35
N TYR A 63 9.20 22.92 -8.21
CA TYR A 63 8.22 23.91 -8.68
C TYR A 63 8.50 25.28 -8.06
N ARG A 64 8.71 25.34 -6.76
CA ARG A 64 9.05 26.59 -6.06
C ARG A 64 10.38 27.17 -6.51
N LEU A 65 11.38 26.32 -6.76
CA LEU A 65 12.69 26.79 -7.23
C LEU A 65 12.55 27.55 -8.56
N ASP A 66 11.75 27.04 -9.49
CA ASP A 66 11.57 27.65 -10.80
C ASP A 66 10.65 28.89 -10.75
N ASN A 67 9.58 28.82 -9.95
CA ASN A 67 8.49 29.79 -9.97
C ASN A 67 8.48 30.77 -8.79
N GLY A 68 9.36 30.58 -7.81
CA GLY A 68 9.47 31.38 -6.58
C GLY A 68 8.47 31.03 -5.49
N VAL A 69 7.37 30.35 -5.83
CA VAL A 69 6.26 30.02 -4.91
C VAL A 69 5.82 28.58 -5.07
N TYR A 70 5.25 27.99 -4.02
CA TYR A 70 4.53 26.72 -4.13
C TYR A 70 3.16 26.92 -4.78
N PRO A 71 2.58 25.88 -5.42
CA PRO A 71 1.19 25.94 -5.87
C PRO A 71 0.24 26.25 -4.73
N THR A 72 -0.84 26.97 -4.99
CA THR A 72 -1.88 27.20 -3.97
C THR A 72 -2.66 25.91 -3.69
N THR A 73 -3.37 25.86 -2.56
CA THR A 73 -4.25 24.72 -2.25
C THR A 73 -5.31 24.49 -3.34
N GLU A 74 -5.82 25.57 -3.95
CA GLU A 74 -6.79 25.51 -5.05
C GLU A 74 -6.19 24.96 -6.35
N GLN A 75 -4.94 25.30 -6.65
CA GLN A 75 -4.21 24.71 -7.78
C GLN A 75 -3.86 23.24 -7.54
N GLY A 76 -3.63 22.88 -6.28
CA GLY A 76 -3.41 21.53 -5.82
C GLY A 76 -2.14 20.89 -6.38
N LEU A 77 -2.04 19.57 -6.23
CA LEU A 77 -0.94 18.78 -6.78
C LEU A 77 -1.00 18.70 -8.31
N GLN A 78 -2.14 18.99 -8.93
CA GLN A 78 -2.31 19.01 -10.38
C GLN A 78 -1.33 19.98 -11.06
N ALA A 79 -0.94 21.05 -10.36
CA ALA A 79 0.07 22.01 -10.78
C ALA A 79 1.45 21.39 -11.10
N LEU A 80 1.73 20.20 -10.55
CA LEU A 80 2.98 19.46 -10.82
C LEU A 80 2.96 18.74 -12.17
N THR A 81 1.79 18.46 -12.73
CA THR A 81 1.65 17.70 -13.99
C THR A 81 1.12 18.57 -15.13
N LYS A 82 0.34 19.59 -14.81
CA LYS A 82 -0.26 20.52 -15.76
C LYS A 82 -0.04 21.94 -15.29
N LYS A 83 0.24 22.84 -16.22
CA LYS A 83 0.37 24.26 -15.91
C LYS A 83 -0.96 24.79 -15.34
N PRO A 84 -0.96 25.42 -14.17
CA PRO A 84 -2.15 26.08 -13.64
C PRO A 84 -2.65 27.19 -14.57
N GLU A 85 -3.96 27.25 -14.75
CA GLU A 85 -4.65 28.27 -15.56
C GLU A 85 -5.36 29.33 -14.69
N THR A 86 -5.48 29.07 -13.39
CA THR A 86 -6.18 29.90 -12.41
C THR A 86 -5.26 30.28 -11.25
N GLY A 87 -5.59 31.38 -10.56
CA GLY A 87 -4.77 31.93 -9.49
C GLY A 87 -3.50 32.60 -10.02
N GLU A 88 -2.42 32.54 -9.24
CA GLU A 88 -1.11 33.05 -9.68
C GLU A 88 -0.50 32.09 -10.71
N ILE A 89 -0.47 32.52 -11.97
CA ILE A 89 0.03 31.69 -13.08
C ILE A 89 1.57 31.69 -13.06
N PRO A 90 2.20 30.51 -12.94
CA PRO A 90 3.66 30.41 -12.91
C PRO A 90 4.30 30.88 -14.23
N ARG A 91 5.29 31.77 -14.12
CA ARG A 91 6.01 32.33 -15.28
C ARG A 91 6.99 31.35 -15.91
N ASN A 92 7.69 30.57 -15.08
CA ASN A 92 8.77 29.66 -15.50
C ASN A 92 8.37 28.19 -15.36
N TRP A 93 7.08 27.88 -15.50
CA TRP A 93 6.61 26.50 -15.37
C TRP A 93 7.26 25.61 -16.43
N LYS A 94 7.93 24.55 -15.97
CA LYS A 94 8.62 23.61 -16.85
C LYS A 94 7.62 22.89 -17.75
N SER A 95 7.77 23.02 -19.07
CA SER A 95 6.81 22.49 -20.07
C SER A 95 6.54 20.98 -19.98
N SER A 96 7.48 20.20 -19.47
CA SER A 96 7.30 18.76 -19.23
C SER A 96 6.57 18.42 -17.93
N GLY A 97 6.26 19.41 -17.08
CA GLY A 97 5.86 19.21 -15.70
C GLY A 97 7.02 18.81 -14.77
N TYR A 98 6.67 18.69 -13.50
CA TYR A 98 7.52 18.30 -12.37
C TYR A 98 7.31 16.84 -11.97
N LEU A 99 6.18 16.25 -12.34
CA LEU A 99 5.88 14.82 -12.26
C LEU A 99 5.24 14.36 -13.57
N ASP A 100 5.54 13.13 -13.99
CA ASP A 100 4.92 12.54 -15.19
C ASP A 100 3.42 12.29 -14.97
N ARG A 101 3.05 11.85 -13.76
CA ARG A 101 1.68 11.68 -13.30
C ARG A 101 1.61 11.78 -11.79
N LEU A 102 0.44 12.13 -11.27
CA LEU A 102 0.20 12.04 -9.83
C LEU A 102 0.00 10.57 -9.44
N PRO A 103 0.80 10.05 -8.48
CA PRO A 103 0.53 8.74 -7.92
C PRO A 103 -0.76 8.80 -7.08
N LYS A 104 -1.44 7.66 -7.00
CA LYS A 104 -2.46 7.41 -5.99
C LYS A 104 -1.76 6.81 -4.78
N ASP A 105 -2.30 7.03 -3.61
CA ASP A 105 -1.81 6.36 -2.43
C ASP A 105 -2.03 4.82 -2.52
N PRO A 106 -1.42 4.02 -1.62
CA PRO A 106 -1.54 2.56 -1.65
C PRO A 106 -2.96 2.03 -1.46
N TRP A 107 -3.88 2.88 -0.99
CA TRP A 107 -5.30 2.61 -0.80
C TRP A 107 -6.18 3.20 -1.93
N LYS A 108 -5.54 3.69 -2.99
CA LYS A 108 -6.14 4.23 -4.24
C LYS A 108 -6.79 5.61 -4.08
N ASN A 109 -6.55 6.31 -2.99
CA ASN A 109 -7.00 7.68 -2.79
C ASN A 109 -6.01 8.68 -3.38
N ASP A 110 -6.46 9.92 -3.57
CA ASP A 110 -5.58 11.03 -3.92
C ASP A 110 -4.82 11.51 -2.69
N TYR A 111 -3.55 11.85 -2.87
CA TYR A 111 -2.79 12.59 -1.86
C TYR A 111 -3.40 13.98 -1.66
N GLN A 112 -3.44 14.40 -0.41
CA GLN A 112 -3.90 15.70 0.01
C GLN A 112 -2.73 16.68 0.04
N TYR A 113 -3.04 17.95 -0.18
CA TYR A 113 -2.06 19.02 -0.20
C TYR A 113 -2.63 20.29 0.42
N LEU A 114 -1.85 20.95 1.27
CA LEU A 114 -2.18 22.24 1.87
C LEU A 114 -1.01 23.22 1.75
N ASN A 115 -1.36 24.45 1.37
CA ASN A 115 -0.48 25.61 1.35
C ASN A 115 -1.30 26.87 1.72
N PRO A 116 -1.03 27.53 2.87
CA PRO A 116 0.00 27.17 3.85
C PRO A 116 -0.31 25.84 4.56
N GLY A 117 0.73 25.07 4.89
CA GLY A 117 0.61 23.87 5.71
C GLY A 117 0.23 24.18 7.16
N LEU A 118 -0.33 23.18 7.85
CA LEU A 118 -0.61 23.20 9.28
C LEU A 118 0.60 22.71 10.09
N GLN A 119 1.33 21.73 9.57
CA GLN A 119 2.49 21.11 10.25
C GLN A 119 3.84 21.66 9.73
N GLY A 120 3.88 22.09 8.47
CA GLY A 120 5.04 22.72 7.86
C GLY A 120 4.68 23.92 6.98
N GLU A 121 5.64 24.35 6.15
CA GLU A 121 5.37 25.39 5.14
C GLU A 121 4.34 24.92 4.11
N ILE A 122 4.44 23.65 3.72
CA ILE A 122 3.45 22.91 2.95
C ILE A 122 3.24 21.53 3.57
N ASP A 123 2.03 21.01 3.43
CA ASP A 123 1.66 19.68 3.89
C ASP A 123 1.28 18.81 2.69
N VAL A 124 1.85 17.61 2.60
CA VAL A 124 1.47 16.57 1.64
C VAL A 124 1.21 15.30 2.43
N PHE A 125 0.03 14.70 2.29
CA PHE A 125 -0.35 13.57 3.14
C PHE A 125 -1.40 12.64 2.53
N SER A 126 -1.52 11.44 3.09
CA SER A 126 -2.59 10.47 2.86
C SER A 126 -3.26 10.18 4.20
N TYR A 127 -4.59 10.00 4.18
CA TYR A 127 -5.40 9.63 5.34
C TYR A 127 -5.29 8.14 5.73
N GLY A 128 -4.33 7.39 5.16
CA GLY A 128 -4.20 5.97 5.44
C GLY A 128 -5.36 5.13 4.86
N ALA A 129 -5.54 3.94 5.41
CA ALA A 129 -6.45 2.93 4.84
C ALA A 129 -7.94 3.23 5.00
N ASP A 130 -8.32 4.02 6.00
CA ASP A 130 -9.73 4.36 6.25
C ASP A 130 -10.17 5.63 5.49
N GLY A 131 -9.22 6.39 4.94
CA GLY A 131 -9.48 7.59 4.17
C GLY A 131 -10.01 8.75 5.01
N GLN A 132 -9.84 8.73 6.33
CA GLN A 132 -10.33 9.73 7.26
C GLN A 132 -9.19 10.36 8.07
N PRO A 133 -9.31 11.63 8.51
CA PRO A 133 -8.30 12.26 9.35
C PRO A 133 -8.12 11.53 10.68
N GLY A 134 -6.87 11.35 11.08
CA GLY A 134 -6.48 10.69 12.33
C GLY A 134 -6.13 9.22 12.13
N GLY A 135 -6.77 8.34 12.90
CA GLY A 135 -6.55 6.89 12.85
C GLY A 135 -5.25 6.41 13.53
N ASP A 136 -5.12 5.08 13.60
CA ASP A 136 -3.98 4.37 14.18
C ASP A 136 -3.48 3.27 13.24
N GLY A 137 -2.19 2.92 13.35
CA GLY A 137 -1.60 1.83 12.55
C GLY A 137 -1.68 2.10 11.05
N ILE A 138 -2.34 1.23 10.29
CA ILE A 138 -2.53 1.41 8.83
C ILE A 138 -3.54 2.52 8.49
N ASN A 139 -4.39 2.91 9.44
CA ASN A 139 -5.35 3.99 9.28
C ASN A 139 -4.76 5.35 9.69
N ALA A 140 -3.54 5.37 10.23
CA ALA A 140 -2.93 6.61 10.66
C ALA A 140 -2.57 7.51 9.46
N ASP A 141 -2.79 8.81 9.61
CA ASP A 141 -2.34 9.82 8.67
C ASP A 141 -0.81 9.73 8.43
N ILE A 142 -0.43 9.66 7.15
CA ILE A 142 0.98 9.66 6.72
C ILE A 142 1.21 10.96 5.97
N GLY A 143 2.11 11.81 6.47
CA GLY A 143 2.33 13.15 5.95
C GLY A 143 3.80 13.54 5.85
N SER A 144 4.05 14.66 5.18
CA SER A 144 5.39 15.24 5.00
C SER A 144 6.12 15.53 6.32
N TRP A 145 5.40 15.59 7.44
CA TRP A 145 5.93 15.84 8.78
C TRP A 145 6.34 14.58 9.57
N ASN A 146 5.98 13.37 9.12
CA ASN A 146 6.28 12.11 9.83
C ASN A 146 6.97 11.05 8.97
N LEU A 147 7.84 11.49 8.06
CA LEU A 147 8.55 10.64 7.10
C LEU A 147 9.77 9.89 7.66
N ASP A 148 10.02 9.93 8.97
CA ASP A 148 11.19 9.28 9.59
C ASP A 148 11.23 7.76 9.30
N TYR A 149 12.45 7.26 9.07
CA TYR A 149 12.80 5.88 8.72
C TYR A 149 13.35 5.10 9.92
#